data_AF-A0A0W8DR59-F1
#
_entry.id   AF-A0A0W8DR59-F1
#
_cell.length_a   1.000
_cell.length_b   1.000
_cell.length_c   1.000
_cell.angle_alpha   90.00
_cell.angle_beta   90.00
_cell.angle_gamma   90.00
#
_symmetry.space_group_name_H-M   'P 1'
#
loop_
_entity.id
_entity.type
_entity.pdbx_description
1 polymer ?
#
loop_
_entity_poly.entity_id
_entity_poly.type
_entity_poly.pdbx_seq_one_letter_code
_entity_poly.pdbx_strand_id
1 'polypeptide(L)'
;MASVLRFTARYVVERIELQYAAALSKAESYIYEASIDEVIIHGVSRTHRFNTKSRKRGCDFANSMRLLCCHAIVYSRHSRFPGQIILWHCINNRWTSSVTKLQPVEQLAYQVFDGDAFTTVISKPCTHYNRYKEVARVTHLIASELTDIFDAKYFYETLSFILHQWRNVRQIKSRVGKATRPVTK
;
A
#
# COMPACT_ATOMS: atom_id res chain seq x y z
N MET A 1 9.05 14.68 6.95
CA MET A 1 8.03 13.79 7.54
C MET A 1 8.39 13.29 8.92
N ALA A 2 9.66 13.29 9.32
CA ALA A 2 10.06 12.89 10.69
C ALA A 2 9.28 13.55 11.84
N SER A 3 8.95 14.84 11.74
CA SER A 3 8.10 15.52 12.75
C SER A 3 6.64 15.09 12.72
N VAL A 4 6.14 14.66 11.55
CA VAL A 4 4.75 14.24 11.29
C VAL A 4 4.51 12.82 11.78
N LEU A 5 5.47 11.95 11.52
CA LEU A 5 5.40 10.51 11.76
C LEU A 5 6.24 10.10 12.98
N ARG A 6 6.38 11.02 13.96
CA ARG A 6 7.30 10.91 15.09
C ARG A 6 7.07 9.69 16.00
N PHE A 7 5.88 9.08 15.93
CA PHE A 7 5.53 7.88 16.69
C PHE A 7 5.68 6.58 15.88
N THR A 8 6.34 6.67 14.73
CA THR A 8 6.59 5.55 13.82
C THR A 8 8.07 5.20 13.80
N ALA A 9 8.42 3.94 13.54
CA ALA A 9 9.80 3.52 13.34
C ALA A 9 10.48 4.36 12.24
N ARG A 10 11.72 4.82 12.52
CA ARG A 10 12.50 5.69 11.62
C ARG A 10 12.59 5.14 10.20
N TYR A 11 12.78 3.83 10.07
CA TYR A 11 12.79 3.15 8.77
C TYR A 11 11.52 3.40 7.94
N VAL A 12 10.34 3.34 8.56
CA VAL A 12 9.05 3.56 7.88
C VAL A 12 8.92 5.02 7.45
N VAL A 13 9.35 5.95 8.31
CA VAL A 13 9.39 7.39 7.98
C VAL A 13 10.24 7.63 6.74
N GLU A 14 11.46 7.10 6.71
CA GLU A 14 12.39 7.25 5.58
C GLU A 14 11.78 6.68 4.29
N ARG A 15 11.10 5.52 4.36
CA ARG A 15 10.42 4.93 3.20
C ARG A 15 9.26 5.80 2.68
N ILE A 16 8.47 6.39 3.57
CA ILE A 16 7.38 7.30 3.19
C ILE A 16 7.95 8.58 2.56
N GLU A 17 9.01 9.14 3.13
CA GLU A 17 9.70 10.31 2.60
C GLU A 17 10.23 10.07 1.19
N LEU A 18 10.88 8.93 0.94
CA LEU A 18 11.38 8.57 -0.39
C LEU A 18 10.24 8.48 -1.42
N GLN A 19 9.09 7.91 -1.05
CA GLN A 19 7.93 7.82 -1.95
C GLN A 19 7.37 9.20 -2.31
N TYR A 20 7.26 10.10 -1.34
CA TYR A 20 6.78 11.46 -1.57
C TYR A 20 7.79 12.31 -2.35
N ALA A 21 9.08 12.20 -2.04
CA ALA A 21 10.14 12.89 -2.76
C ALA A 21 10.17 12.49 -4.24
N ALA A 22 10.10 11.18 -4.53
CA ALA A 22 10.08 10.67 -5.91
C ALA A 22 8.83 11.08 -6.70
N ALA A 23 7.69 11.27 -6.04
CA ALA A 23 6.49 11.80 -6.69
C ALA A 23 6.64 13.31 -6.97
N LEU A 24 7.18 14.07 -6.02
CA LEU A 24 7.41 15.51 -6.16
C LEU A 24 8.46 15.84 -7.22
N SER A 25 9.49 15.01 -7.41
CA SER A 25 10.47 15.20 -8.48
C SER A 25 9.87 15.01 -9.87
N LYS A 26 8.72 14.34 -9.97
CA LYS A 26 7.99 14.11 -11.22
C LYS A 26 6.83 15.08 -11.42
N ALA A 27 6.63 16.03 -10.50
CA ALA A 27 5.49 16.95 -10.51
C ALA A 27 5.30 17.63 -11.88
N GLU A 28 6.39 18.12 -12.47
CA GLU A 28 6.36 18.85 -13.74
C GLU A 28 6.05 17.95 -14.96
N SER A 29 6.21 16.63 -14.83
CA SER A 29 5.92 15.67 -15.90
C SER A 29 4.45 15.23 -15.96
N TYR A 30 3.63 15.69 -15.02
CA TYR A 30 2.21 15.33 -14.96
C TYR A 30 1.32 16.38 -15.62
N ILE A 31 0.23 15.92 -16.22
CA ILE A 31 -0.87 16.77 -16.69
C ILE A 31 -2.03 16.62 -15.71
N TYR A 32 -2.66 17.73 -15.33
CA TYR A 32 -3.69 17.79 -14.30
C TYR A 32 -5.03 18.23 -14.89
N GLU A 33 -6.06 17.44 -14.65
CA GLU A 33 -7.45 17.78 -14.97
C GLU A 33 -8.23 17.83 -13.65
N ALA A 34 -8.82 18.98 -13.34
CA ALA A 34 -9.49 19.21 -12.08
C ALA A 34 -10.97 19.53 -12.30
N SER A 35 -11.82 18.73 -11.66
CA SER A 35 -13.26 18.95 -11.49
C SER A 35 -13.57 19.29 -10.03
N ILE A 36 -14.82 19.67 -9.76
CA ILE A 36 -15.28 20.10 -8.42
C ILE A 36 -15.03 19.00 -7.37
N ASP A 37 -15.33 17.74 -7.69
CA ASP A 37 -15.22 16.62 -6.75
C ASP A 37 -14.01 15.70 -7.01
N GLU A 38 -13.35 15.81 -8.16
CA GLU A 38 -12.36 14.84 -8.59
C GLU A 38 -11.20 15.48 -9.36
N VAL A 39 -9.98 15.00 -9.11
CA VAL A 39 -8.77 15.39 -9.82
C VAL A 39 -8.18 14.16 -10.50
N ILE A 40 -7.90 14.29 -11.78
CA ILE A 40 -7.25 13.31 -12.63
C ILE A 40 -5.83 13.81 -12.94
N ILE A 41 -4.86 12.92 -12.81
CA ILE A 41 -3.43 13.19 -13.02
C ILE A 41 -2.92 12.19 -14.04
N HIS A 42 -2.54 12.68 -15.21
CA HIS A 42 -1.97 11.88 -16.27
C HIS A 42 -0.45 11.88 -16.12
N GLY A 43 0.10 10.72 -15.76
CA GLY A 43 1.53 10.44 -15.90
C GLY A 43 1.85 9.75 -17.21
N VAL A 44 3.14 9.61 -17.48
CA VAL A 44 3.68 9.03 -18.74
C VAL A 44 3.08 7.65 -19.06
N SER A 45 2.81 6.82 -18.05
CA SER A 45 2.31 5.45 -18.25
C SER A 45 0.99 5.14 -17.56
N ARG A 46 0.54 6.00 -16.64
CA ARG A 46 -0.62 5.75 -15.80
C ARG A 46 -1.34 7.03 -15.48
N THR A 47 -2.66 6.92 -15.45
CA THR A 47 -3.54 7.96 -14.94
C THR A 47 -3.89 7.64 -13.49
N HIS A 48 -3.79 8.64 -12.63
CA HIS A 48 -4.14 8.57 -11.22
C HIS A 48 -5.34 9.47 -10.96
N ARG A 49 -6.23 9.05 -10.07
CA ARG A 49 -7.47 9.78 -9.80
C ARG A 49 -7.73 9.82 -8.30
N PHE A 50 -8.09 11.00 -7.79
CA PHE A 50 -8.42 11.18 -6.38
C PHE A 50 -9.54 12.22 -6.19
N ASN A 51 -10.36 12.02 -5.17
CA ASN A 51 -11.43 12.94 -4.80
C ASN A 51 -10.87 14.14 -3.99
N THR A 52 -11.33 15.35 -4.30
CA THR A 52 -10.83 16.62 -3.71
C THR A 52 -11.06 16.73 -2.19
N LYS A 53 -12.16 16.16 -1.69
CA LYS A 53 -12.56 16.20 -0.26
C LYS A 53 -11.86 15.15 0.58
N SER A 54 -11.84 13.89 0.12
CA SER A 54 -11.24 12.79 0.87
C SER A 54 -9.74 12.67 0.66
N ARG A 55 -9.22 13.04 -0.52
CA ARG A 55 -7.80 12.94 -0.97
C ARG A 55 -7.13 11.57 -0.72
N LYS A 56 -7.93 10.55 -0.42
CA LYS A 56 -7.49 9.22 0.05
C LYS A 56 -7.45 8.15 -1.03
N ARG A 57 -8.00 8.39 -2.23
CA ARG A 57 -8.06 7.37 -3.28
C ARG A 57 -7.09 7.69 -4.39
N GLY A 58 -6.37 6.69 -4.90
CA GLY A 58 -5.68 6.78 -6.21
C GLY A 58 -4.36 6.04 -6.33
N CYS A 59 -3.66 5.76 -5.23
CA CYS A 59 -2.45 4.93 -5.27
C CYS A 59 -2.43 3.86 -4.19
N ASP A 60 -1.99 2.66 -4.58
CA ASP A 60 -1.93 1.46 -3.74
C ASP A 60 -1.15 1.70 -2.44
N PHE A 61 -0.08 2.51 -2.54
CA PHE A 61 0.73 2.89 -1.40
C PHE A 61 -0.07 3.66 -0.33
N ALA A 62 -0.86 4.65 -0.74
CA ALA A 62 -1.66 5.45 0.19
C ALA A 62 -2.78 4.62 0.84
N ASN A 63 -3.38 3.70 0.09
CA ASN A 63 -4.37 2.77 0.62
C ASN A 63 -3.76 1.81 1.65
N SER A 64 -2.66 1.15 1.33
CA SER A 64 -1.98 0.20 2.22
C SER A 64 -1.47 0.87 3.50
N MET A 65 -0.95 2.09 3.39
CA MET A 65 -0.36 2.79 4.52
C MET A 65 -1.36 3.70 5.24
N ARG A 66 -2.60 3.85 4.76
CA ARG A 66 -3.59 4.82 5.26
C ARG A 66 -3.03 6.25 5.34
N LEU A 67 -2.33 6.65 4.28
CA LEU A 67 -1.67 7.94 4.14
C LEU A 67 -2.34 8.79 3.05
N LEU A 68 -1.93 10.05 2.94
CA LEU A 68 -2.28 10.90 1.81
C LEU A 68 -1.67 10.34 0.52
N CYS A 69 -2.43 10.40 -0.58
CA CYS A 69 -1.92 10.02 -1.90
C CYS A 69 -0.77 10.97 -2.31
N CYS A 70 0.36 10.40 -2.77
CA CYS A 70 1.49 11.20 -3.26
C CYS A 70 1.08 12.09 -4.43
N HIS A 71 0.12 11.67 -5.26
CA HIS A 71 -0.41 12.48 -6.35
C HIS A 71 -1.27 13.65 -5.85
N ALA A 72 -1.94 13.51 -4.71
CA ALA A 72 -2.66 14.62 -4.08
C ALA A 72 -1.69 15.69 -3.52
N ILE A 73 -0.53 15.27 -3.01
CA ILE A 73 0.56 16.18 -2.58
C ILE A 73 1.11 16.94 -3.78
N VAL A 74 1.42 16.22 -4.86
CA VAL A 74 1.93 16.78 -6.11
C VAL A 74 0.95 17.79 -6.71
N TYR A 75 -0.34 17.45 -6.77
CA TYR A 75 -1.38 18.40 -7.22
C TYR A 75 -1.53 19.60 -6.30
N SER A 76 -1.42 19.42 -4.98
CA SER A 76 -1.49 20.53 -4.02
C SER A 76 -0.34 21.52 -4.24
N ARG A 77 0.85 21.02 -4.60
CA ARG A 77 1.99 21.85 -5.02
C ARG A 77 1.71 22.56 -6.36
N HIS A 78 1.16 21.86 -7.35
CA HIS A 78 0.85 22.42 -8.67
C HIS A 78 -0.21 23.53 -8.59
N SER A 79 -1.32 23.26 -7.90
CA SER A 79 -2.46 24.19 -7.74
C SER A 79 -2.18 25.36 -6.79
N ARG A 80 -0.96 25.45 -6.21
CA ARG A 80 -0.56 26.45 -5.21
C ARG A 80 -1.63 26.63 -4.13
N PHE A 81 -2.19 25.52 -3.65
CA PHE A 81 -3.27 25.54 -2.68
C PHE A 81 -2.85 26.41 -1.48
N PRO A 82 -3.58 27.47 -1.11
CA PRO A 82 -3.21 28.31 0.01
C PRO A 82 -3.37 27.48 1.29
N GLY A 83 -2.24 27.03 1.84
CA GLY A 83 -2.20 26.18 3.02
C GLY A 83 -1.10 25.12 2.99
N GLN A 84 -1.15 24.22 3.96
CA GLN A 84 -0.16 23.17 4.13
C GLN A 84 -0.36 22.09 3.07
N ILE A 85 0.69 21.83 2.26
CA ILE A 85 0.71 20.84 1.17
C ILE A 85 0.26 19.44 1.65
N ILE A 86 0.49 19.16 2.93
CA ILE A 86 0.12 17.90 3.58
C ILE A 86 -1.02 18.18 4.54
N LEU A 87 -2.20 17.63 4.22
CA LEU A 87 -3.37 17.75 5.08
C LEU A 87 -3.32 16.69 6.16
N TRP A 88 -3.09 17.14 7.39
CA TRP A 88 -2.94 16.28 8.57
C TRP A 88 -4.14 15.39 8.84
N HIS A 89 -5.37 15.89 8.60
CA HIS A 89 -6.60 15.11 8.78
C HIS A 89 -6.71 13.93 7.80
N CYS A 90 -5.90 13.89 6.73
CA CYS A 90 -5.85 12.76 5.82
C CYS A 90 -4.91 11.65 6.31
N ILE A 91 -4.01 11.95 7.25
CA ILE A 91 -3.08 10.98 7.84
C ILE A 91 -3.81 10.26 8.96
N ASN A 92 -3.84 8.92 8.91
CA ASN A 92 -4.47 8.15 9.97
C ASN A 92 -3.78 8.39 11.33
N ASN A 93 -4.59 8.50 12.39
CA ASN A 93 -4.13 8.76 13.75
C ASN A 93 -3.06 7.78 14.25
N ARG A 94 -3.00 6.56 13.71
CA ARG A 94 -1.93 5.60 14.05
C ARG A 94 -0.51 6.15 13.82
N TRP A 95 -0.35 7.07 12.87
CA TRP A 95 0.96 7.64 12.54
C TRP A 95 1.29 8.92 13.32
N THR A 96 0.28 9.60 13.85
CA THR A 96 0.39 10.94 14.45
C THR A 96 0.08 10.97 15.95
N SER A 97 -0.55 9.92 16.47
CA SER A 97 -0.95 9.80 17.88
C SER A 97 0.19 9.28 18.75
N SER A 98 0.37 9.90 19.92
CA SER A 98 1.22 9.40 21.01
C SER A 98 0.50 8.36 21.87
N VAL A 99 -0.79 8.13 21.62
CA VAL A 99 -1.65 7.35 22.52
C VAL A 99 -1.41 5.87 22.29
N THR A 100 -0.82 5.22 23.29
CA THR A 100 -0.53 3.79 23.38
C THR A 100 -1.77 2.90 23.49
N LYS A 101 -2.98 3.48 23.69
CA LYS A 101 -4.24 2.75 23.60
C LYS A 101 -4.60 2.55 22.12
N LEU A 102 -3.93 1.59 21.52
CA LEU A 102 -4.31 1.00 20.24
C LEU A 102 -5.78 0.56 20.37
N GLN A 103 -6.64 1.16 19.54
CA GLN A 103 -8.02 0.71 19.43
C GLN A 103 -8.01 -0.75 18.93
N PRO A 104 -9.01 -1.57 19.29
CA PRO A 104 -9.27 -2.81 18.57
C PRO A 104 -9.19 -2.50 17.08
N VAL A 105 -8.35 -3.22 16.34
CA VAL A 105 -8.18 -2.99 14.91
C VAL A 105 -9.59 -2.99 14.31
N GLU A 106 -10.04 -1.82 13.86
CA GLU A 106 -11.25 -1.72 13.07
C GLU A 106 -10.96 -2.59 11.86
N GLN A 107 -11.52 -3.82 11.87
CA GLN A 107 -11.42 -4.75 10.77
C GLN A 107 -11.87 -3.95 9.56
N LEU A 108 -10.91 -3.60 8.70
CA LEU A 108 -11.26 -3.00 7.42
C LEU A 108 -12.26 -3.94 6.82
N ALA A 109 -13.45 -3.42 6.49
CA ALA A 109 -14.45 -4.17 5.78
C ALA A 109 -13.71 -4.91 4.67
N TYR A 110 -13.66 -6.24 4.79
CA TYR A 110 -13.03 -7.09 3.81
C TYR A 110 -13.62 -6.63 2.48
N GLN A 111 -12.80 -5.98 1.63
CA GLN A 111 -13.11 -6.08 0.22
C GLN A 111 -13.01 -7.58 -0.02
N VAL A 112 -14.18 -8.20 -0.15
CA VAL A 112 -14.31 -9.61 -0.48
C VAL A 112 -13.30 -9.86 -1.57
N PHE A 113 -12.37 -10.77 -1.30
CA PHE A 113 -11.36 -11.16 -2.25
C PHE A 113 -12.13 -11.75 -3.43
N ASP A 114 -12.34 -10.94 -4.48
CA ASP A 114 -13.11 -11.35 -5.63
C ASP A 114 -12.27 -12.36 -6.41
N GLY A 115 -12.47 -13.65 -6.09
CA GLY A 115 -11.84 -14.76 -6.79
C GLY A 115 -12.20 -14.78 -8.27
N ASP A 116 -13.35 -14.20 -8.65
CA ASP A 116 -13.82 -14.13 -10.03
C ASP A 116 -13.22 -12.96 -10.82
N ALA A 117 -12.62 -11.97 -10.16
CA ALA A 117 -11.79 -10.99 -10.85
C ALA A 117 -10.55 -11.64 -11.49
N PHE A 118 -10.07 -12.76 -10.95
CA PHE A 118 -8.94 -13.50 -11.56
C PHE A 118 -9.36 -14.37 -12.74
N THR A 119 -10.60 -14.88 -12.78
CA THR A 119 -11.10 -15.66 -13.93
C THR A 119 -11.36 -14.77 -15.14
N THR A 120 -11.72 -13.50 -14.92
CA THR A 120 -11.93 -12.51 -16.01
C THR A 120 -10.66 -11.77 -16.46
N VAL A 121 -9.61 -11.69 -15.63
CA VAL A 121 -8.34 -10.99 -15.94
C VAL A 121 -7.29 -11.88 -16.64
N ILE A 122 -7.65 -13.11 -17.03
CA ILE A 122 -6.75 -14.01 -17.79
C ILE A 122 -6.39 -13.44 -19.19
N SER A 123 -7.08 -12.40 -19.67
CA SER A 123 -6.86 -11.85 -21.02
C SER A 123 -5.63 -10.94 -21.19
N LYS A 124 -4.95 -10.50 -20.11
CA LYS A 124 -3.73 -9.67 -20.22
C LYS A 124 -2.52 -10.40 -19.62
N PRO A 125 -1.38 -10.50 -20.34
CA PRO A 125 -0.15 -11.03 -19.76
C PRO A 125 0.23 -10.24 -18.51
N CYS A 126 0.13 -10.88 -17.34
CA CYS A 126 0.54 -10.25 -16.09
C CYS A 126 2.07 -10.15 -16.05
N THR A 127 2.60 -8.99 -16.47
CA THR A 127 4.04 -8.72 -16.49
C THR A 127 4.67 -8.97 -15.11
N HIS A 128 5.96 -9.32 -15.08
CA HIS A 128 6.70 -9.49 -13.82
C HIS A 128 6.55 -8.26 -12.91
N TYR A 129 6.57 -7.07 -13.51
CA TYR A 129 6.35 -5.80 -12.81
C TYR A 129 4.96 -5.72 -12.14
N ASN A 130 3.89 -6.10 -12.85
CA ASN A 130 2.54 -6.09 -12.27
C ASN A 130 2.41 -7.09 -11.11
N ARG A 131 3.00 -8.29 -11.23
CA ARG A 131 3.05 -9.29 -10.16
C ARG A 131 3.82 -8.77 -8.94
N TYR A 132 5.00 -8.20 -9.15
CA TYR A 132 5.82 -7.65 -8.08
C TYR A 132 5.08 -6.52 -7.33
N LYS A 133 4.45 -5.62 -8.08
CA LYS A 133 3.69 -4.50 -7.52
C LYS A 133 2.56 -4.98 -6.60
N GLU A 134 1.81 -5.99 -7.04
CA GLU A 134 0.68 -6.51 -6.26
C GLU A 134 1.16 -7.27 -5.01
N VAL A 135 2.21 -8.08 -5.13
CA VAL A 135 2.84 -8.74 -3.98
C VAL A 135 3.36 -7.72 -2.97
N ALA A 136 4.01 -6.65 -3.43
CA ALA A 136 4.49 -5.59 -2.56
C ALA A 136 3.34 -4.88 -1.83
N ARG A 137 2.22 -4.62 -2.52
CA ARG A 137 1.01 -4.02 -1.92
C ARG A 137 0.47 -4.88 -0.79
N VAL A 138 0.27 -6.17 -1.04
CA VAL A 138 -0.25 -7.13 -0.04
C VAL A 138 0.72 -7.30 1.12
N THR A 139 2.02 -7.42 0.83
CA THR A 139 3.05 -7.58 1.87
C THR A 139 3.13 -6.35 2.76
N HIS A 140 3.05 -5.14 2.21
CA HIS A 140 3.02 -3.92 3.01
C HIS A 140 1.77 -3.82 3.86
N LEU A 141 0.61 -4.28 3.37
CA LEU A 141 -0.62 -4.33 4.16
C LEU A 141 -0.46 -5.27 5.36
N ILE A 142 0.02 -6.50 5.11
CA ILE A 142 0.27 -7.48 6.18
C ILE A 142 1.28 -6.93 7.19
N ALA A 143 2.41 -6.40 6.72
CA ALA A 143 3.43 -5.83 7.60
C ALA A 143 2.86 -4.69 8.46
N SER A 144 2.02 -3.85 7.86
CA SER A 144 1.35 -2.78 8.56
C SER A 144 0.36 -3.27 9.61
N GLU A 145 -0.39 -4.35 9.36
CA GLU A 145 -1.35 -4.89 10.31
C GLU A 145 -0.62 -5.61 11.46
N LEU A 146 0.47 -6.32 11.16
CA LEU A 146 1.31 -6.95 12.17
C LEU A 146 1.94 -5.93 13.12
N THR A 147 2.37 -4.77 12.62
CA THR A 147 2.91 -3.71 13.49
C THR A 147 1.89 -3.08 14.42
N ASP A 148 0.59 -3.25 14.13
CA ASP A 148 -0.49 -2.73 14.96
C ASP A 148 -0.84 -3.72 16.12
N ILE A 149 -0.21 -4.91 16.18
CA ILE A 149 -0.39 -5.87 17.27
C ILE A 149 0.34 -5.41 18.54
N PHE A 150 -0.41 -5.24 19.64
CA PHE A 150 0.15 -4.81 20.93
C PHE A 150 0.82 -5.94 21.72
N ASP A 151 0.20 -7.12 21.79
CA ASP A 151 0.73 -8.23 22.56
C ASP A 151 1.94 -8.84 21.85
N ALA A 152 3.11 -8.73 22.48
CA ALA A 152 4.36 -9.25 21.94
C ALA A 152 4.28 -10.76 21.69
N LYS A 153 3.59 -11.51 22.56
CA LYS A 153 3.44 -12.97 22.38
C LYS A 153 2.61 -13.27 21.14
N TYR A 154 1.43 -12.66 21.03
CA TYR A 154 0.57 -12.80 19.85
C TYR A 154 1.25 -12.31 18.56
N PHE A 155 2.05 -11.24 18.61
CA PHE A 155 2.85 -10.77 17.48
C PHE A 155 3.81 -11.85 16.97
N TYR A 156 4.60 -12.46 17.86
CA TYR A 156 5.56 -13.51 17.46
C TYR A 156 4.87 -14.79 17.00
N GLU A 157 3.75 -15.17 17.62
CA GLU A 157 2.93 -16.31 17.18
C GLU A 157 2.38 -16.09 15.76
N THR A 158 1.82 -14.91 15.51
CA THR A 158 1.27 -14.54 14.19
C THR A 158 2.38 -14.46 13.14
N LEU A 159 3.53 -13.87 13.47
CA LEU A 159 4.68 -13.82 12.56
C LEU A 159 5.21 -15.22 12.23
N SER A 160 5.31 -16.10 13.23
CA SER A 160 5.73 -17.49 13.05
C SER A 160 4.76 -18.25 12.14
N PHE A 161 3.44 -18.06 12.35
CA PHE A 161 2.40 -18.63 11.50
C PHE A 161 2.54 -18.19 10.04
N ILE A 162 2.70 -16.89 9.77
CA ILE A 162 2.85 -16.36 8.40
C ILE A 162 4.12 -16.92 7.74
N LEU A 163 5.24 -16.97 8.46
CA LEU A 163 6.48 -17.57 7.95
C LEU A 163 6.30 -19.06 7.64
N HIS A 164 5.56 -19.79 8.46
CA HIS A 164 5.23 -21.19 8.21
C HIS A 164 4.37 -21.36 6.95
N GLN A 165 3.32 -20.55 6.79
CA GLN A 165 2.51 -20.57 5.56
C GLN A 165 3.34 -20.24 4.32
N TRP A 166 4.23 -19.27 4.40
CA TRP A 166 5.13 -18.92 3.30
C TRP A 166 6.08 -20.07 2.91
N ARG A 167 6.60 -20.80 3.90
CA ARG A 167 7.39 -22.02 3.66
C ARG A 167 6.56 -23.08 2.94
N ASN A 168 5.32 -23.29 3.35
CA ASN A 168 4.42 -24.25 2.70
C ASN A 168 4.16 -23.90 1.23
N VAL A 169 3.87 -22.62 0.92
CA VAL A 169 3.70 -22.15 -0.46
C VAL A 169 4.94 -22.44 -1.32
N ARG A 170 6.15 -22.25 -0.78
CA ARG A 170 7.40 -22.56 -1.51
C ARG A 170 7.62 -24.07 -1.69
N GLN A 171 7.24 -24.87 -0.71
CA GLN A 171 7.44 -26.33 -0.73
C GLN A 171 6.39 -27.09 -1.56
N ILE A 172 5.19 -26.54 -1.77
CA ILE A 172 4.19 -27.11 -2.67
C ILE A 172 4.77 -27.27 -4.08
N LYS A 173 5.55 -26.30 -4.57
CA LYS A 173 6.26 -26.41 -5.86
C LYS A 173 7.30 -27.54 -5.88
N SER A 174 7.93 -27.84 -4.75
CA SER A 174 8.90 -28.94 -4.62
C SER A 174 8.25 -30.33 -4.63
N ARG A 175 6.99 -30.44 -4.18
CA ARG A 175 6.23 -31.71 -4.20
C ARG A 175 5.67 -32.01 -5.59
N VAL A 176 5.17 -31.00 -6.31
CA VAL A 176 4.70 -31.14 -7.70
C VAL A 176 5.83 -31.56 -8.65
N GLY A 177 7.06 -31.05 -8.44
CA GLY A 177 8.24 -31.46 -9.22
C GLY A 177 8.81 -32.85 -8.92
N LYS A 178 8.38 -33.52 -7.83
CA LYS A 178 8.79 -34.89 -7.50
C LYS A 178 7.80 -35.96 -7.97
N ALA A 179 6.55 -35.59 -8.27
CA ALA A 179 5.52 -36.51 -8.72
C ALA A 179 5.63 -36.89 -10.22
N THR A 180 6.54 -36.27 -10.98
CA THR A 180 6.67 -36.45 -12.44
C THR A 180 7.86 -37.30 -12.89
N ARG A 181 8.52 -38.04 -11.99
CA ARG A 181 9.50 -39.06 -12.43
C ARG A 181 8.81 -40.42 -12.54
N PRO A 182 8.54 -40.93 -13.76
CA PRO A 182 8.09 -42.30 -13.90
C PRO A 182 9.22 -43.24 -13.47
N VAL A 183 8.88 -44.19 -12.59
CA VAL A 183 9.73 -45.33 -12.28
C VAL A 183 9.73 -46.22 -13.52
N THR A 184 10.79 -46.13 -14.33
CA THR A 184 11.06 -47.12 -15.38
C THR A 184 11.51 -48.42 -14.70
N LYS A 185 10.66 -49.43 -14.77
CA LYS A 185 11.07 -50.84 -14.72
C LYS A 185 11.28 -51.32 -16.14
#